data_AF-A0A2Z6LVX6-F1
#
_entry.id   AF-A0A2Z6LVX6-F1
#
_cell.length_a   1.000
_cell.length_b   1.000
_cell.length_c   1.000
_cell.angle_alpha   90.00
_cell.angle_beta   90.00
_cell.angle_gamma   90.00
#
_symmetry.space_group_name_H-M   'P 1'
#
loop_
_entity.id
_entity.type
_entity.pdbx_description
1 polymer ?
#
loop_
_entity_poly.entity_id
_entity_poly.type
_entity_poly.pdbx_seq_one_letter_code
_entity_poly.pdbx_strand_id
1 'polypeptide(L)'
;MGSLPNLDQTPLQTSRISTVVPATPRGEENSAYNLNYMDLLMKLHYIRSIYIFNSESVQKLSISDLKKPMFPLLDLYSHVSGRVRISESGRAFIKCNDAGVRIVESQCDKTVGEWLDENEYYVDGLVHDHVLGPDLAFSPLVFVKVRTKLSL
;
A
#
# COMPACT_ATOMS: atom_id res chain seq x y z
N MET A 1 6.58 20.60 -36.21
CA MET A 1 7.16 19.29 -35.89
C MET A 1 7.60 19.34 -34.44
N GLY A 2 6.77 18.84 -33.52
CA GLY A 2 7.13 18.74 -32.11
C GLY A 2 7.87 17.42 -31.90
N SER A 3 9.10 17.48 -31.42
CA SER A 3 9.91 16.32 -31.06
C SER A 3 9.21 15.52 -29.96
N LEU A 4 9.00 14.23 -30.18
CA LEU A 4 8.57 13.28 -29.15
C LEU A 4 9.57 13.29 -27.98
N PRO A 5 9.11 13.24 -26.72
CA PRO A 5 10.00 13.05 -25.59
C PRO A 5 10.73 11.71 -25.75
N ASN A 6 12.04 11.78 -25.55
CA ASN A 6 12.97 10.66 -25.64
C ASN A 6 12.60 9.63 -24.55
N LEU A 7 12.13 8.44 -24.96
CA LEU A 7 11.69 7.37 -24.07
C LEU A 7 12.85 6.53 -23.47
N ASP A 8 14.11 6.87 -23.77
CA ASP A 8 15.28 6.04 -23.46
C ASP A 8 16.03 6.41 -22.17
N GLN A 9 15.41 7.13 -21.22
CA GLN A 9 15.98 7.33 -19.87
C GLN A 9 14.94 7.21 -18.76
N THR A 10 14.04 6.24 -18.86
CA THR A 10 13.31 5.82 -17.66
C THR A 10 14.26 4.91 -16.87
N PRO A 11 14.66 5.27 -15.63
CA PRO A 11 15.45 4.36 -14.80
C PRO A 11 14.75 3.00 -14.75
N LEU A 12 15.52 1.90 -14.81
CA LEU A 12 15.01 0.53 -14.72
C LEU A 12 14.27 0.32 -13.39
N GLN A 13 12.99 0.68 -13.37
CA GLN A 13 12.14 0.58 -12.21
C GLN A 13 11.43 -0.77 -12.28
N THR A 14 12.07 -1.81 -11.74
CA THR A 14 11.40 -3.10 -11.56
C THR A 14 10.38 -2.93 -10.43
N SER A 15 9.11 -3.22 -10.72
CA SER A 15 8.04 -3.20 -9.72
C SER A 15 7.36 -4.55 -9.63
N ARG A 16 7.21 -5.08 -8.41
CA ARG A 16 6.46 -6.30 -8.13
C ARG A 16 5.29 -5.98 -7.20
N ILE A 17 4.10 -6.42 -7.58
CA ILE A 17 2.90 -6.28 -6.76
C ILE A 17 2.59 -7.64 -6.14
N SER A 18 2.28 -7.63 -4.85
CA SER A 18 1.81 -8.80 -4.12
C SER A 18 0.73 -8.39 -3.10
N THR A 19 0.08 -9.38 -2.51
CA THR A 19 -0.95 -9.16 -1.49
C THR A 19 -0.60 -10.01 -0.28
N VAL A 20 -0.74 -9.43 0.92
CA VAL A 20 -0.61 -10.15 2.19
C VAL A 20 -1.99 -10.23 2.83
N VAL A 21 -2.37 -11.43 3.24
CA VAL A 21 -3.66 -11.75 3.84
C VAL A 21 -3.45 -12.21 5.29
N PRO A 22 -4.50 -12.27 6.13
CA PRO A 22 -4.42 -12.88 7.46
C PRO A 22 -3.85 -14.31 7.40
N ALA A 23 -3.18 -14.76 8.47
CA ALA A 23 -2.61 -16.11 8.55
C ALA A 23 -3.71 -17.16 8.71
N THR A 24 -4.79 -16.81 9.39
CA THR A 24 -5.90 -17.70 9.72
C THR A 24 -7.10 -17.40 8.82
N PRO A 25 -7.54 -18.32 7.95
CA PRO A 25 -8.73 -18.13 7.13
C PRO A 25 -9.97 -17.91 8.00
N ARG A 26 -10.80 -16.93 7.66
CA ARG A 26 -12.04 -16.69 8.40
C ARG A 26 -13.22 -17.48 7.86
N GLY A 27 -14.05 -17.94 8.79
CA GLY A 27 -15.40 -18.42 8.47
C GLY A 27 -16.33 -17.25 8.12
N GLU A 28 -17.50 -17.57 7.53
CA GLU A 28 -18.47 -16.56 7.09
C GLU A 28 -19.13 -15.78 8.24
N GLU A 29 -19.02 -16.28 9.47
CA GLU A 29 -19.55 -15.66 10.68
C GLU A 29 -18.71 -14.42 11.06
N ASN A 30 -19.34 -13.24 11.12
CA ASN A 30 -18.73 -11.93 11.43
C ASN A 30 -17.86 -11.29 10.32
N SER A 31 -18.32 -11.37 9.07
CA SER A 31 -17.67 -10.73 7.91
C SER A 31 -17.85 -9.21 7.81
N ALA A 32 -18.53 -8.54 8.74
CA ALA A 32 -18.78 -7.09 8.67
C ALA A 32 -18.23 -6.35 9.89
N TYR A 33 -17.39 -5.34 9.64
CA TYR A 33 -16.93 -4.38 10.63
C TYR A 33 -17.66 -3.05 10.42
N ASN A 34 -18.44 -2.65 11.43
CA ASN A 34 -19.29 -1.47 11.36
C ASN A 34 -18.50 -0.22 11.75
N LEU A 35 -18.52 0.78 10.85
CA LEU A 35 -17.91 2.08 11.08
C LEU A 35 -18.78 2.91 12.03
N ASN A 36 -18.15 3.52 13.04
CA ASN A 36 -18.79 4.46 13.95
C ASN A 36 -18.94 5.84 13.28
N TYR A 37 -19.55 6.81 13.97
CA TYR A 37 -19.75 8.15 13.40
C TYR A 37 -18.45 8.91 13.14
N MET A 38 -17.44 8.76 13.98
CA MET A 38 -16.12 9.39 13.78
C MET A 38 -15.41 8.81 12.57
N ASP A 39 -15.51 7.50 12.37
CA ASP A 39 -14.95 6.82 11.19
C ASP A 39 -15.61 7.33 9.90
N LEU A 40 -16.93 7.58 9.93
CA LEU A 40 -17.69 8.07 8.77
C LEU A 40 -17.48 9.57 8.50
N LEU A 41 -17.12 10.38 9.51
CA LEU A 41 -16.71 11.77 9.32
C LEU A 41 -15.43 11.86 8.51
N MET A 42 -14.54 10.89 8.68
CA MET A 42 -13.40 10.67 7.79
C MET A 42 -13.93 10.07 6.48
N LYS A 43 -14.35 10.94 5.54
CA LYS A 43 -14.63 10.52 4.14
C LYS A 43 -13.44 9.73 3.56
N LEU A 44 -13.59 9.12 2.38
CA LEU A 44 -12.56 8.36 1.66
C LEU A 44 -11.23 9.13 1.45
N HIS A 45 -10.42 9.23 2.51
CA HIS A 45 -9.13 9.86 2.55
C HIS A 45 -8.12 8.80 2.94
N TYR A 46 -7.08 8.67 2.12
CA TYR A 46 -5.94 7.84 2.46
C TYR A 46 -4.90 8.71 3.13
N ILE A 47 -4.54 8.32 4.35
CA ILE A 47 -3.41 8.92 5.06
C ILE A 47 -2.14 8.36 4.42
N ARG A 48 -1.25 9.25 4.00
CA ARG A 48 0.04 8.92 3.40
C ARG A 48 1.13 9.16 4.43
N SER A 49 1.93 8.14 4.71
CA SER A 49 3.11 8.25 5.57
C SER A 49 4.33 7.64 4.88
N ILE A 50 5.49 8.21 5.13
CA ILE A 50 6.78 7.75 4.62
C ILE A 50 7.70 7.48 5.79
N TYR A 51 8.40 6.35 5.72
CA TYR A 51 9.41 5.93 6.68
C TYR A 51 10.71 5.73 5.94
N ILE A 52 11.75 6.46 6.36
CA ILE A 52 13.09 6.39 5.79
C ILE A 52 13.98 5.64 6.78
N PHE A 53 14.69 4.64 6.28
CA PHE A 53 15.62 3.83 7.06
C PHE A 53 17.02 3.97 6.50
N ASN A 54 18.04 3.91 7.37
CA ASN A 54 19.42 3.83 6.89
C ASN A 54 19.68 2.46 6.25
N SER A 55 20.67 2.37 5.36
CA SER A 55 21.00 1.12 4.66
C SER A 55 21.43 0.02 5.62
N GLU A 56 22.16 0.36 6.69
CA GLU A 56 22.67 -0.60 7.68
C GLU A 56 21.55 -1.34 8.42
N SER A 57 20.45 -0.67 8.75
CA SER A 57 19.30 -1.27 9.45
C SER A 57 18.54 -2.26 8.57
N VAL A 58 18.61 -2.11 7.25
CA VAL A 58 17.81 -2.91 6.30
C VAL A 58 18.65 -3.87 5.46
N GLN A 59 19.98 -3.86 5.59
CA GLN A 59 20.90 -4.64 4.74
C GLN A 59 20.61 -6.15 4.77
N LYS A 60 20.08 -6.68 5.87
CA LYS A 60 19.75 -8.10 6.04
C LYS A 60 18.25 -8.40 5.98
N LEU A 61 17.42 -7.40 5.72
CA LEU A 61 15.98 -7.57 5.66
C LEU A 61 15.55 -7.82 4.23
N SER A 62 14.96 -8.98 3.98
CA SER A 62 14.24 -9.24 2.73
C SER A 62 12.82 -8.71 2.82
N ILE A 63 12.18 -8.55 1.66
CA ILE A 63 10.74 -8.25 1.63
C ILE A 63 9.92 -9.35 2.30
N SER A 64 10.36 -10.61 2.20
CA SER A 64 9.70 -11.72 2.88
C SER A 64 9.73 -11.55 4.40
N ASP A 65 10.84 -11.05 4.95
CA ASP A 65 10.96 -10.76 6.39
C ASP A 65 10.03 -9.62 6.82
N LEU A 66 9.75 -8.67 5.91
CA LEU A 66 8.79 -7.60 6.16
C LEU A 66 7.34 -8.09 6.12
N LYS A 67 7.02 -9.01 5.20
CA LYS A 67 5.67 -9.56 5.03
C LYS A 67 5.30 -10.59 6.09
N LYS A 68 6.26 -11.42 6.52
CA LYS A 68 6.04 -12.51 7.48
C LYS A 68 5.33 -12.07 8.78
N PRO A 69 5.70 -10.97 9.46
CA PRO A 69 4.98 -10.52 10.66
C PRO A 69 3.61 -9.90 10.35
N MET A 70 3.34 -9.51 9.09
CA MET A 70 2.04 -8.93 8.74
C MET A 70 0.92 -9.98 8.77
N PHE A 71 1.20 -11.25 8.46
CA PHE A 71 0.18 -12.32 8.49
C PHE A 71 -0.49 -12.45 9.88
N PRO A 72 0.23 -12.67 11.00
CA PRO A 72 -0.39 -12.72 12.32
C PRO A 72 -0.91 -11.36 12.80
N LEU A 73 -0.32 -10.24 12.35
CA LEU A 73 -0.84 -8.91 12.65
C LEU A 73 -2.22 -8.70 12.02
N LEU A 74 -2.43 -9.20 10.81
CA LEU A 74 -3.72 -9.14 10.12
C LEU A 74 -4.75 -10.10 10.72
N ASP A 75 -4.35 -11.13 11.47
CA ASP A 75 -5.32 -11.90 12.27
C ASP A 75 -5.92 -11.01 13.38
N LEU A 76 -5.09 -10.20 14.05
CA LEU A 76 -5.52 -9.25 15.09
C LEU A 76 -6.36 -8.11 14.51
N TYR A 77 -5.96 -7.57 13.37
CA TYR A 77 -6.58 -6.41 12.71
C TYR A 77 -7.20 -6.75 11.35
N SER A 78 -7.85 -7.89 11.28
CA SER A 78 -8.53 -8.44 10.08
C SER A 78 -9.30 -7.45 9.21
N HIS A 79 -10.05 -6.50 9.79
CA HIS A 79 -10.81 -5.50 9.05
C HIS A 79 -9.91 -4.68 8.10
N VAL A 80 -8.63 -4.48 8.44
CA VAL A 80 -7.63 -3.79 7.60
C VAL A 80 -7.38 -4.51 6.27
N SER A 81 -7.57 -5.83 6.24
CA SER A 81 -7.46 -6.64 5.01
C SER A 81 -8.77 -6.68 4.18
N GLY A 82 -9.84 -6.07 4.68
CA GLY A 82 -11.16 -6.06 4.06
C GLY A 82 -11.32 -5.05 2.93
N ARG A 83 -12.58 -4.79 2.56
CA ARG A 83 -12.96 -3.77 1.57
C ARG A 83 -14.17 -2.98 2.03
N VAL A 84 -14.21 -1.69 1.72
CA VAL A 84 -15.40 -0.88 2.00
C VAL A 84 -16.57 -1.39 1.15
N ARG A 85 -17.75 -1.43 1.76
CA ARG A 85 -19.04 -1.74 1.14
C ARG A 85 -20.07 -0.75 1.64
N ILE A 86 -21.12 -0.57 0.85
CA ILE A 86 -22.28 0.25 1.20
C ILE A 86 -23.45 -0.71 1.41
N SER A 87 -24.15 -0.61 2.54
CA SER A 87 -25.36 -1.38 2.81
C SER A 87 -26.56 -0.85 2.01
N GLU A 88 -27.66 -1.59 2.02
CA GLU A 88 -28.94 -1.14 1.43
C GLU A 88 -29.44 0.19 2.05
N SER A 89 -29.13 0.44 3.33
CA SER A 89 -29.41 1.71 4.00
C SER A 89 -28.48 2.86 3.60
N GLY A 90 -27.52 2.62 2.70
CA GLY A 90 -26.53 3.61 2.27
C GLY A 90 -25.37 3.80 3.24
N ARG A 91 -25.30 3.02 4.33
CA ARG A 91 -24.24 3.14 5.34
C ARG A 91 -22.99 2.38 4.92
N ALA A 92 -21.82 3.01 5.02
CA ALA A 92 -20.55 2.36 4.76
C ALA A 92 -20.15 1.42 5.91
N PHE A 93 -19.61 0.26 5.55
CA PHE A 93 -19.02 -0.72 6.46
C PHE A 93 -17.82 -1.39 5.78
N ILE A 94 -17.00 -2.10 6.56
CA ILE A 94 -15.89 -2.89 6.00
C ILE A 94 -16.32 -4.35 5.94
N LYS A 95 -16.31 -4.93 4.75
CA LYS A 95 -16.43 -6.38 4.58
C LYS A 95 -15.06 -7.02 4.81
N CYS A 96 -14.93 -7.78 5.89
CA CYS A 96 -13.79 -8.62 6.24
C CYS A 96 -13.81 -9.88 5.36
N ASN A 97 -13.28 -9.77 4.14
CA ASN A 97 -13.26 -10.83 3.13
C ASN A 97 -11.84 -11.36 2.83
N ASP A 98 -10.89 -11.08 3.73
CA ASP A 98 -9.48 -11.48 3.61
C ASP A 98 -8.85 -11.12 2.26
N ALA A 99 -9.32 -10.04 1.61
CA ALA A 99 -8.82 -9.59 0.32
C ALA A 99 -7.41 -8.96 0.39
N GLY A 100 -6.89 -8.79 1.60
CA GLY A 100 -5.50 -8.48 1.89
C GLY A 100 -5.10 -7.03 1.72
N VAL A 101 -3.89 -6.76 2.19
CA VAL A 101 -3.14 -5.51 2.05
C VAL A 101 -2.26 -5.60 0.81
N ARG A 102 -2.22 -4.53 0.02
CA ARG A 102 -1.42 -4.48 -1.21
C ARG A 102 0.02 -4.08 -0.90
N ILE A 103 0.98 -4.87 -1.36
CA ILE A 103 2.41 -4.59 -1.21
C ILE A 103 3.01 -4.36 -2.59
N VAL A 104 3.65 -3.21 -2.78
CA VAL A 104 4.39 -2.87 -3.99
C VAL A 104 5.86 -2.79 -3.66
N GLU A 105 6.65 -3.65 -4.27
CA GLU A 105 8.11 -3.63 -4.19
C GLU A 105 8.62 -2.88 -5.40
N SER A 106 9.57 -1.97 -5.22
CA SER A 106 10.20 -1.24 -6.32
C SER A 106 11.68 -1.05 -6.09
N GLN A 107 12.48 -1.17 -7.14
CA GLN A 107 13.91 -0.85 -7.12
C GLN A 107 14.18 0.47 -7.84
N CYS A 108 15.21 1.18 -7.41
CA CYS A 108 15.59 2.48 -7.95
C CYS A 108 17.11 2.64 -7.91
N ASP A 109 17.69 3.30 -8.90
CA ASP A 109 19.11 3.62 -8.98
C ASP A 109 19.54 4.77 -8.03
N LYS A 110 18.60 5.62 -7.63
CA LYS A 110 18.83 6.75 -6.71
C LYS A 110 18.81 6.38 -5.23
N THR A 111 19.63 7.06 -4.44
CA THR A 111 19.58 7.11 -2.97
C THR A 111 18.42 7.99 -2.49
N VAL A 112 18.09 7.89 -1.19
CA VAL A 112 17.08 8.75 -0.58
C VAL A 112 17.48 10.23 -0.62
N GLY A 113 18.77 10.54 -0.41
CA GLY A 113 19.29 11.91 -0.46
C GLY A 113 19.14 12.52 -1.85
N GLU A 114 19.65 11.85 -2.88
CA GLU A 114 19.52 12.28 -4.28
C GLU A 114 18.05 12.48 -4.69
N TRP A 115 17.17 11.57 -4.24
CA TRP A 115 15.74 11.70 -4.54
C TRP A 115 15.11 12.91 -3.82
N LEU A 116 15.46 13.18 -2.56
CA LEU A 116 14.95 14.34 -1.82
C LEU A 116 15.42 15.66 -2.43
N ASP A 117 16.68 15.72 -2.86
CA ASP A 117 17.28 16.91 -3.47
C ASP A 117 16.63 17.27 -4.81
N GLU A 118 16.30 16.26 -5.62
CA GLU A 118 15.63 16.45 -6.92
C GLU A 118 14.14 16.78 -6.82
N ASN A 119 13.47 16.27 -5.79
CA ASN A 119 12.01 16.36 -5.68
C ASN A 119 11.57 17.39 -4.66
N GLU A 120 12.44 18.29 -4.17
CA GLU A 120 12.07 19.35 -3.21
C GLU A 120 11.20 18.83 -2.03
N TYR A 121 11.47 17.62 -1.54
CA TYR A 121 10.67 16.91 -0.52
C TYR A 121 9.23 16.49 -0.92
N TYR A 122 8.83 16.65 -2.18
CA TYR A 122 7.56 16.12 -2.71
C TYR A 122 7.57 14.60 -2.70
N VAL A 123 6.54 14.03 -2.07
CA VAL A 123 6.38 12.59 -1.82
C VAL A 123 5.75 11.80 -2.97
N ASP A 124 5.41 12.51 -4.05
CA ASP A 124 4.80 11.92 -5.24
C ASP A 124 5.77 10.91 -5.86
N GLY A 125 5.25 9.72 -6.15
CA GLY A 125 6.07 8.58 -6.59
C GLY A 125 6.79 7.77 -5.49
N LEU A 126 6.86 8.22 -4.23
CA LEU A 126 7.19 7.36 -3.09
C LEU A 126 5.97 6.66 -2.52
N VAL A 127 4.82 7.33 -2.57
CA VAL A 127 3.53 6.77 -2.19
C VAL A 127 2.84 6.22 -3.45
N HIS A 128 1.98 5.23 -3.28
CA HIS A 128 1.17 4.76 -4.39
C HIS A 128 0.07 5.78 -4.67
N ASP A 129 0.17 6.48 -5.80
CA ASP A 129 -0.90 7.31 -6.31
C ASP A 129 -1.94 6.40 -6.97
N HIS A 130 -3.23 6.59 -6.66
CA HIS A 130 -4.38 5.79 -7.14
C HIS A 130 -4.71 4.52 -6.34
N VAL A 131 -4.75 4.67 -5.01
CA VAL A 131 -5.26 3.63 -4.10
C VAL A 131 -6.76 3.37 -4.28
N LEU A 132 -7.53 4.39 -4.68
CA LEU A 132 -8.94 4.28 -5.03
C LEU A 132 -9.06 3.98 -6.53
N GLY A 133 -9.48 2.75 -6.84
CA GLY A 133 -9.96 2.43 -8.19
C GLY A 133 -11.34 3.05 -8.44
N PRO A 134 -11.86 2.97 -9.68
CA PRO A 134 -13.24 3.41 -9.98
C PRO A 134 -14.29 2.67 -9.14
N ASP A 135 -13.93 1.49 -8.62
CA ASP A 135 -14.77 0.71 -7.73
C ASP A 135 -14.15 0.59 -6.33
N LEU A 136 -14.78 1.28 -5.38
CA LEU A 136 -14.44 1.24 -3.97
C LEU A 136 -14.48 -0.19 -3.40
N ALA A 137 -15.32 -1.05 -3.98
CA ALA A 137 -15.50 -2.43 -3.53
C ALA A 137 -14.22 -3.28 -3.71
N PHE A 138 -13.32 -2.88 -4.60
CA PHE A 138 -12.05 -3.58 -4.87
C PHE A 138 -10.84 -2.85 -4.32
N SER A 139 -11.00 -1.59 -3.91
CA SER A 139 -9.92 -0.75 -3.39
C SER A 139 -9.49 -1.22 -1.99
N PRO A 140 -8.22 -1.65 -1.78
CA PRO A 140 -7.76 -2.08 -0.47
C PRO A 140 -7.65 -0.89 0.48
N LEU A 141 -7.80 -1.18 1.77
CA LEU A 141 -7.73 -0.15 2.82
C LEU A 141 -6.30 0.29 3.12
N VAL A 142 -5.32 -0.58 2.84
CA VAL A 142 -3.90 -0.30 3.07
C VAL A 142 -3.09 -0.69 1.84
N PHE A 143 -2.18 0.21 1.47
CA PHE A 143 -1.12 0.01 0.51
C PHE A 143 0.22 0.27 1.17
N VAL A 144 1.16 -0.65 1.01
CA VAL A 144 2.54 -0.48 1.46
C VAL A 144 3.43 -0.54 0.24
N LYS A 145 4.15 0.56 -0.03
CA LYS A 145 5.19 0.59 -1.05
C LYS A 145 6.55 0.50 -0.36
N VAL A 146 7.32 -0.51 -0.72
CA VAL A 146 8.71 -0.68 -0.29
C VAL A 146 9.61 -0.36 -1.47
N ARG A 147 10.49 0.62 -1.28
CA ARG A 147 11.47 1.02 -2.29
C ARG A 147 12.87 0.73 -1.79
N THR A 148 13.66 0.04 -2.60
CA THR A 148 15.07 -0.24 -2.29
C THR A 148 15.98 0.28 -3.40
N LYS A 149 17.24 0.54 -3.06
CA LYS A 149 18.25 0.87 -4.06
C LYS A 149 18.62 -0.38 -4.86
N LEU A 150 18.81 -0.23 -6.17
CA LEU A 150 19.36 -1.26 -7.05
C LEU A 150 20.82 -1.51 -6.65
N SER A 151 21.13 -2.71 -6.17
CA SER A 151 22.50 -3.18 -5.99
C SER A 151 22.94 -3.85 -7.29
N LEU A 152 23.83 -3.19 -8.04
CA LEU A 152 24.53 -3.78 -9.18
C LEU A 152 25.57 -4.81 -8.71
#